data_AF-A0A1V8YP77-F1
#
_entry.id   AF-A0A1V8YP77-F1
#
_cell.length_a   1.000
_cell.length_b   1.000
_cell.length_c   1.000
_cell.angle_alpha   90.00
_cell.angle_beta   90.00
_cell.angle_gamma   90.00
#
_symmetry.space_group_name_H-M   'P 1'
#
loop_
_entity.id
_entity.type
_entity.pdbx_description
1 polymer ?
#
loop_
_entity_poly.entity_id
_entity_poly.type
_entity_poly.pdbx_seq_one_letter_code
_entity_poly.pdbx_strand_id
1 'polypeptide(L)'
;MKIILAIIQDKDSNRLSNELIDANIRATKLSSTGGFLKAGNSTFIVGIEDERVEEALEIIKKTCESRKQFVSTPVTLDISMDGGVPYPVEVEVGGATVFVLPVEGFHQF
;
A
#
# COMPACT_ATOMS: atom_id res chain seq x y z
N MET A 1 0.82 -9.90 21.15
CA MET A 1 1.34 -9.65 19.79
C MET A 1 0.23 -9.11 18.92
N LYS A 2 0.59 -8.39 17.85
CA LYS A 2 -0.32 -7.94 16.80
C LYS A 2 0.18 -8.38 15.43
N ILE A 3 -0.76 -8.40 14.48
CA ILE A 3 -0.45 -8.42 13.05
C ILE A 3 -0.83 -7.05 12.49
N ILE A 4 0.09 -6.43 11.76
CA ILE A 4 -0.17 -5.23 10.98
C ILE A 4 -0.28 -5.65 9.51
N LEU A 5 -1.39 -5.30 8.88
CA LEU A 5 -1.59 -5.38 7.44
C LEU A 5 -1.49 -3.98 6.85
N ALA A 6 -0.43 -3.71 6.11
CA ALA A 6 -0.19 -2.40 5.50
C ALA A 6 -0.25 -2.51 3.97
N ILE A 7 -1.27 -1.88 3.37
CA ILE A 7 -1.44 -1.76 1.91
C ILE A 7 -0.80 -0.44 1.50
N ILE A 8 0.27 -0.52 0.71
CA ILE A 8 1.09 0.61 0.30
C ILE A 8 1.31 0.63 -1.21
N GLN A 9 1.77 1.76 -1.74
CA GLN A 9 2.13 1.87 -3.15
C GLN A 9 3.42 1.09 -3.45
N ASP A 10 3.50 0.47 -4.63
CA ASP A 10 4.68 -0.32 -5.04
C ASP A 10 5.98 0.50 -5.06
N LYS A 11 5.87 1.81 -5.35
CA LYS A 11 7.00 2.75 -5.35
C LYS A 11 7.69 2.86 -4.00
N ASP A 12 6.93 2.72 -2.90
CA ASP A 12 7.43 2.85 -1.54
C ASP A 12 7.80 1.49 -0.94
N SER A 13 7.49 0.39 -1.63
CA SER A 13 7.68 -0.98 -1.15
C SER A 13 9.13 -1.29 -0.76
N ASN A 14 10.09 -0.95 -1.62
CA ASN A 14 11.50 -1.24 -1.34
C ASN A 14 12.03 -0.39 -0.18
N ARG A 15 11.63 0.89 -0.12
CA ARG A 15 12.02 1.79 0.96
C ARG A 15 11.47 1.29 2.29
N LEU A 16 10.18 0.94 2.35
CA LEU A 16 9.56 0.41 3.57
C LEU A 16 10.21 -0.89 4.01
N SER A 17 10.49 -1.79 3.06
CA SER A 17 11.17 -3.05 3.36
C SER A 17 12.52 -2.83 4.03
N ASN A 18 13.33 -1.88 3.53
CA ASN A 18 14.64 -1.60 4.08
C ASN A 18 14.54 -0.98 5.49
N GLU A 19 13.66 0.01 5.68
CA GLU A 19 13.47 0.66 6.99
C GLU A 19 12.96 -0.33 8.05
N LEU A 20 12.07 -1.26 7.68
CA LEU A 20 11.62 -2.33 8.58
C LEU A 20 12.76 -3.31 8.93
N ILE A 21 13.61 -3.65 7.96
CA ILE A 21 14.79 -4.50 8.19
C ILE A 21 15.78 -3.81 9.14
N ASP A 22 16.06 -2.53 8.91
CA ASP A 22 16.99 -1.73 9.73
C ASP A 22 16.48 -1.55 11.17
N ALA A 23 15.16 -1.45 11.34
CA ALA A 23 14.50 -1.45 12.65
C ALA A 23 14.36 -2.85 13.28
N ASN A 24 14.89 -3.89 12.65
CA ASN A 24 14.76 -5.28 13.09
C ASN A 24 13.28 -5.70 13.29
N ILE A 25 12.43 -5.30 12.34
CA ILE A 25 11.01 -5.65 12.27
C ILE A 25 10.82 -6.63 11.10
N ARG A 26 10.33 -7.83 11.41
CA ARG A 26 10.12 -8.87 10.41
C ARG A 26 8.81 -8.63 9.67
N ALA A 27 8.89 -8.56 8.35
CA ALA A 27 7.75 -8.35 7.47
C ALA A 27 7.74 -9.33 6.30
N THR A 28 6.55 -9.73 5.87
CA THR A 28 6.33 -10.48 4.64
C THR A 28 5.64 -9.58 3.62
N LYS A 29 6.19 -9.49 2.40
CA LYS A 29 5.61 -8.72 1.31
C LYS A 29 4.80 -9.61 0.38
N LEU A 30 3.62 -9.14 0.00
CA LEU A 30 2.74 -9.73 -1.01
C LEU A 30 2.47 -8.72 -2.13
N SER A 31 2.56 -9.16 -3.38
CA SER A 31 2.04 -8.39 -4.51
C SER A 31 0.52 -8.46 -4.54
N SER A 32 -0.14 -7.31 -4.52
CA SER A 32 -1.60 -7.18 -4.51
C SER A 32 -2.06 -6.21 -5.61
N THR A 33 -3.37 -6.08 -5.78
CA THR A 33 -3.95 -5.18 -6.78
C THR A 33 -5.11 -4.43 -6.15
N GLY A 34 -5.13 -3.10 -6.31
CA GLY A 34 -6.21 -2.26 -5.80
C GLY A 34 -7.49 -2.44 -6.61
N GLY A 35 -8.61 -2.70 -5.95
CA GLY A 35 -9.89 -2.95 -6.62
C GLY A 35 -10.44 -1.77 -7.42
N PHE A 36 -10.17 -0.53 -6.97
CA PHE A 36 -10.67 0.68 -7.63
C PHE A 36 -9.84 1.07 -8.85
N LEU A 37 -8.53 1.25 -8.67
CA LEU A 37 -7.62 1.69 -9.73
C LEU A 37 -7.17 0.56 -10.66
N LYS A 38 -7.45 -0.70 -10.31
CA LYS A 38 -6.91 -1.91 -10.96
C LYS A 38 -5.38 -1.86 -11.12
N ALA A 39 -4.71 -1.10 -10.25
CA ALA A 39 -3.28 -0.86 -10.26
C ALA A 39 -2.59 -1.77 -9.24
N GLY A 40 -1.36 -2.19 -9.56
CA GLY A 40 -0.51 -2.95 -8.65
C GLY A 40 -0.18 -2.16 -7.39
N ASN A 41 -0.22 -2.84 -6.26
CA ASN A 41 0.21 -2.33 -4.98
C ASN A 41 0.86 -3.45 -4.15
N SER A 42 1.43 -3.09 -3.01
CA SER A 42 2.15 -4.02 -2.14
C SER A 42 1.46 -4.10 -0.80
N THR A 43 1.19 -5.31 -0.33
CA THR A 43 0.68 -5.57 1.02
C THR A 43 1.79 -6.14 1.88
N PHE A 44 2.05 -5.51 3.03
CA PHE A 44 2.99 -6.00 4.03
C PHE A 44 2.21 -6.63 5.19
N ILE A 45 2.63 -7.83 5.58
CA ILE A 45 2.19 -8.52 6.78
C ILE A 45 3.32 -8.46 7.80
N VAL A 46 3.10 -7.77 8.91
CA VAL A 46 4.10 -7.56 9.96
C VAL A 46 3.59 -8.16 11.26
N GLY A 47 4.25 -9.21 11.74
CA GLY A 47 4.01 -9.74 13.09
C GLY A 47 4.92 -9.01 14.07
N ILE A 48 4.35 -8.39 15.10
CA ILE A 48 5.10 -7.53 16.03
C ILE A 48 4.58 -7.61 17.46
N GLU A 49 5.44 -7.37 18.43
CA GLU A 49 5.07 -7.23 19.84
C GLU A 49 4.20 -5.98 20.07
N ASP A 50 3.28 -6.05 21.03
CA ASP A 50 2.29 -4.99 21.29
C ASP A 50 2.96 -3.64 21.58
N GLU A 51 4.09 -3.65 22.27
CA GLU A 51 4.86 -2.46 22.66
C GLU A 51 5.54 -1.77 21.46
N ARG A 52 5.81 -2.51 20.38
CA ARG A 52 6.51 -2.02 19.19
C ARG A 52 5.56 -1.68 18.04
N VAL A 53 4.25 -1.82 18.23
CA VAL A 53 3.26 -1.50 17.19
C VAL A 53 3.41 -0.05 16.72
N GLU A 54 3.55 0.89 17.65
CA GLU A 54 3.67 2.32 17.31
C GLU A 54 4.95 2.64 16.53
N GLU A 55 6.05 1.95 16.85
CA GLU A 55 7.32 2.05 16.12
C GLU A 55 7.13 1.67 14.65
N ALA A 56 6.47 0.53 14.39
CA ALA A 56 6.17 0.09 13.03
C ALA A 56 5.23 1.06 12.29
N LEU A 57 4.21 1.60 12.97
CA LEU A 57 3.28 2.57 12.40
C LEU A 57 3.99 3.87 12.00
N GLU A 58 4.90 4.37 12.83
CA GLU A 58 5.70 5.56 12.52
C GLU A 58 6.66 5.33 11.35
N ILE A 59 7.28 4.14 11.24
CA ILE A 59 8.10 3.79 10.06
C ILE A 59 7.25 3.78 8.79
N ILE A 60 6.07 3.14 8.82
CA ILE A 60 5.14 3.10 7.68
C ILE A 60 4.72 4.51 7.27
N LYS A 61 4.34 5.34 8.24
CA LYS A 61 3.90 6.72 8.02
C LYS A 61 4.99 7.61 7.42
N LYS A 62 6.24 7.49 7.89
CA LYS A 62 7.39 8.25 7.35
C LYS A 62 7.79 7.81 5.95
N THR A 63 7.51 6.56 5.59
CA THR A 63 7.95 5.97 4.33
C THR A 63 6.92 6.14 3.23
N CYS A 64 5.64 6.10 3.58
CA CYS A 64 4.54 6.06 2.64
C CYS A 64 3.81 7.42 2.59
N GLU A 65 4.13 8.21 1.57
CA GLU A 65 3.52 9.53 1.35
C GLU A 65 2.30 9.44 0.42
N SER A 66 1.28 10.27 0.68
CA SER A 66 0.13 10.41 -0.23
C SER A 66 0.56 11.03 -1.55
N ARG A 67 0.05 10.50 -2.66
CA ARG A 67 0.39 10.98 -4.01
C ARG A 67 -0.84 11.07 -4.90
N LYS A 68 -0.82 12.03 -5.82
CA LYS A 68 -1.79 12.14 -6.90
C LYS A 68 -1.46 11.12 -7.99
N GLN A 69 -2.43 10.29 -8.38
CA GLN A 69 -2.32 9.33 -9.47
C GLN A 69 -3.33 9.70 -10.56
N PHE A 70 -2.85 9.77 -11.80
CA PHE A 70 -3.71 10.00 -12.97
C PHE A 70 -4.27 8.68 -13.47
N VAL A 71 -5.58 8.62 -13.66
CA VAL A 71 -6.27 7.49 -14.28
C VAL A 71 -6.66 7.89 -15.70
N SER A 72 -6.20 7.12 -16.69
CA SER A 72 -6.65 7.28 -18.07
C SER A 72 -7.99 6.57 -18.27
N THR A 73 -8.98 7.30 -18.74
CA THR A 73 -10.29 6.74 -19.12
C THR A 73 -10.11 5.93 -20.41
N PRO A 74 -10.61 4.68 -20.48
CA PRO A 74 -10.54 3.90 -21.71
C PRO A 74 -11.32 4.60 -22.83
N VAL A 75 -10.67 4.77 -23.98
CA VAL A 75 -11.28 5.36 -25.17
C VAL A 75 -12.30 4.37 -25.71
N THR A 76 -13.59 4.68 -25.61
CA THR A 76 -14.59 4.03 -26.46
C THR A 76 -14.37 4.56 -27.87
N LEU A 77 -13.88 3.73 -28.79
CA LEU A 77 -13.92 4.01 -30.22
C LEU A 77 -15.38 4.00 -30.68
N ASP A 78 -16.12 5.06 -30.37
CA ASP A 78 -17.32 5.37 -31.11
C ASP A 78 -16.90 6.17 -32.35
N ILE A 79 -17.36 5.74 -33.53
CA ILE A 79 -16.95 6.25 -34.85
C ILE A 79 -17.64 7.60 -35.15
N SER A 80 -18.03 8.33 -34.11
CA SER A 80 -18.57 9.68 -34.18
C SER A 80 -17.40 10.67 -34.21
N MET A 81 -17.33 11.48 -35.27
CA MET A 81 -16.28 12.47 -35.57
C MET A 81 -16.29 13.69 -34.62
N ASP A 82 -16.48 13.48 -33.32
CA ASP A 82 -16.31 14.48 -32.28
C ASP A 82 -15.41 13.90 -31.18
N GLY A 83 -14.13 13.76 -31.53
CA GLY A 83 -13.09 13.16 -30.69
C GLY A 83 -12.76 14.04 -29.50
N GLY A 84 -13.61 14.01 -28.47
CA GLY A 84 -13.29 14.58 -27.16
C GLY A 84 -12.08 13.87 -26.58
N VAL A 85 -10.96 14.59 -26.44
CA VAL A 85 -9.76 14.08 -25.78
C VAL A 85 -10.14 13.73 -24.33
N PRO A 86 -10.02 12.48 -23.88
CA PRO A 86 -10.37 12.14 -22.51
C PRO A 86 -9.41 12.87 -21.55
N TYR A 87 -9.98 13.71 -20.68
CA TYR A 87 -9.21 14.37 -19.63
C TYR A 87 -8.88 13.34 -18.54
N PRO A 88 -7.60 13.20 -18.15
CA PRO A 88 -7.22 12.30 -17.07
C PRO A 88 -7.85 12.77 -15.76
N VAL A 89 -8.48 11.85 -15.04
CA VAL A 89 -9.01 12.13 -13.70
C VAL A 89 -7.87 11.94 -12.69
N GLU A 90 -7.59 13.00 -11.92
CA GLU A 90 -6.61 12.97 -10.84
C GLU A 90 -7.27 12.38 -9.59
N VAL A 91 -6.77 11.24 -9.11
CA VAL A 91 -7.24 10.59 -7.89
C VAL A 91 -6.13 10.66 -6.86
N GLU A 92 -6.46 11.09 -5.64
CA GLU A 92 -5.52 11.04 -4.52
C GLU A 92 -5.42 9.61 -4.00
N VAL A 93 -4.23 9.03 -4.08
CA VAL A 93 -3.92 7.72 -3.52
C VAL A 93 -3.18 7.94 -2.21
N GLY A 94 -3.81 7.53 -1.12
CA GLY A 94 -3.22 7.58 0.21
C GLY A 94 -1.86 6.86 0.25
N GLY A 95 -0.99 7.27 1.17
CA GLY A 95 0.35 6.68 1.30
C GLY A 95 0.30 5.22 1.76
N ALA A 96 -0.37 4.97 2.89
CA ALA A 96 -0.57 3.64 3.44
C ALA A 96 -1.98 3.48 4.02
N THR A 97 -2.62 2.35 3.75
CA THR A 97 -3.81 1.91 4.49
C THR A 97 -3.40 0.78 5.42
N VAL A 98 -3.63 0.93 6.72
CA VAL A 98 -3.06 0.03 7.74
C VAL A 98 -4.17 -0.52 8.64
N PHE A 99 -4.17 -1.84 8.86
CA PHE A 99 -5.02 -2.52 9.82
C PHE A 99 -4.15 -3.18 10.89
N VAL A 100 -4.51 -3.01 12.16
CA VAL A 100 -3.85 -3.67 13.29
C VAL A 100 -4.81 -4.70 13.87
N LEU A 101 -4.43 -5.97 13.81
CA LEU A 101 -5.25 -7.10 14.25
C LEU A 101 -4.69 -7.73 15.53
N PRO A 102 -5.55 -8.13 16.48
CA PRO A 102 -5.11 -8.90 17.63
C PRO A 102 -4.66 -10.30 17.22
N VAL A 103 -3.59 -10.81 17.84
CA VAL A 103 -3.12 -12.19 17.67
C VAL A 103 -3.37 -12.96 18.96
N GLU A 104 -4.11 -14.05 18.87
CA GLU A 104 -4.42 -14.92 20.02
C GLU A 104 -3.26 -15.88 20.35
N GLY A 105 -2.56 -16.38 19.32
CA GLY A 105 -1.40 -17.27 19.48
C GLY A 105 -0.35 -17.05 18.40
N PHE A 106 0.92 -17.14 18.79
CA PHE A 106 2.06 -17.07 17.89
C PHE A 106 2.97 -18.27 18.13
N HIS A 107 3.33 -18.95 17.05
CA HIS A 107 4.20 -20.12 17.06
C HIS A 107 5.26 -19.96 15.97
N GLN A 108 6.51 -20.28 16.32
CA GLN A 108 7.62 -20.34 15.38
C GLN A 108 8.28 -21.72 15.55
N PHE A 109 8.28 -22.51 14.48
CA PHE A 109 8.85 -23.86 14.44
C PHE A 109 10.22 -23.85 13.75
#